data_AF-A0A9X7NPY4-F1
#
_entry.id   AF-A0A9X7NPY4-F1
#
_cell.length_a   1.000
_cell.length_b   1.000
_cell.length_c   1.000
_cell.angle_alpha   90.00
_cell.angle_beta   90.00
_cell.angle_gamma   90.00
#
_symmetry.space_group_name_H-M   'P 1'
#
loop_
_entity.id
_entity.type
_entity.pdbx_description
1 polymer ?
#
loop_
_entity_poly.entity_id
_entity_poly.type
_entity_poly.pdbx_seq_one_letter_code
_entity_poly.pdbx_strand_id
1 'polypeptide(L)'
;MIPVSLPGPIRTDPRHFTWLALAMCVLGTAHVGGKIYSWSSGWPMEAGIRQDQPVRFAVGTTRFELPLNLIATASQKRQALGSEAAFETLRLNLHWSSSATKNSDTGWDTPATIQVDLESNPGRESLRARLDPFYRRLARGGEMKGPSGLKVLKLSARGAPATDLIVYDPTVQNGFIARCRKDSTSGKAGCHRAIVFASGLELRYSFDQSLLPDWRRLDGDIVASIEGYRMQ
;
A
#
# COMPACT_ATOMS: atom_id res chain seq x y z
N MET A 1 -65.72 -12.62 -30.44
CA MET A 1 -64.83 -13.41 -29.54
C MET A 1 -63.61 -13.80 -30.36
N ILE A 2 -62.44 -13.27 -30.03
CA ILE A 2 -61.18 -13.56 -30.75
C ILE A 2 -60.54 -14.77 -30.07
N PRO A 3 -60.20 -15.86 -30.79
CA PRO A 3 -59.55 -16.99 -30.17
C PRO A 3 -58.14 -16.60 -29.74
N VAL A 4 -57.86 -16.70 -28.44
CA VAL A 4 -56.52 -16.58 -27.87
C VAL A 4 -55.77 -17.87 -28.23
N SER A 5 -54.92 -17.81 -29.26
CA SER A 5 -53.94 -18.86 -29.53
C SER A 5 -52.69 -18.61 -28.68
N LEU A 6 -52.25 -19.65 -27.96
CA LEU A 6 -50.97 -19.64 -27.27
C LEU A 6 -49.83 -19.49 -28.29
N PRO A 7 -48.82 -18.64 -28.05
CA PRO A 7 -47.66 -18.55 -28.93
C PRO A 7 -46.96 -19.92 -29.01
N GLY A 8 -46.54 -20.31 -30.21
CA GLY A 8 -45.87 -21.59 -30.44
C GLY A 8 -44.59 -21.75 -29.61
N PRO A 9 -44.19 -23.00 -29.29
CA PRO A 9 -43.02 -23.27 -28.46
C PRO A 9 -41.77 -22.65 -29.09
N ILE A 10 -41.00 -21.93 -28.29
CA ILE A 10 -39.73 -21.32 -28.68
C ILE A 10 -38.80 -22.45 -29.11
N ARG A 11 -38.53 -22.54 -30.41
CA ARG A 11 -37.75 -23.60 -31.04
C ARG A 11 -36.25 -23.36 -30.82
N THR A 12 -35.78 -23.41 -29.58
CA THR A 12 -34.34 -23.50 -29.31
C THR A 12 -33.90 -24.93 -29.62
N ASP A 13 -33.12 -25.10 -30.69
CA ASP A 13 -32.54 -26.41 -31.02
C ASP A 13 -31.71 -26.91 -29.83
N PRO A 14 -31.97 -28.12 -29.28
CA PRO A 14 -31.24 -28.65 -28.13
C PRO A 14 -29.72 -28.65 -28.34
N ARG A 15 -29.24 -28.68 -29.59
CA ARG A 15 -27.82 -28.56 -29.92
C ARG A 15 -27.23 -27.22 -29.49
N HIS A 16 -27.94 -26.10 -29.67
CA HIS A 16 -27.44 -24.79 -29.25
C HIS A 16 -27.29 -24.70 -27.72
N PHE A 17 -28.23 -25.28 -26.97
CA PHE A 17 -28.15 -25.35 -25.52
C PHE A 17 -26.93 -26.18 -25.06
N THR A 18 -26.68 -27.34 -25.71
CA THR A 18 -25.51 -28.17 -25.39
C THR A 18 -24.19 -27.46 -25.66
N TRP A 19 -24.07 -26.72 -26.78
CA TRP A 19 -22.86 -25.94 -27.09
C TRP A 19 -22.63 -24.81 -26.09
N LEU A 20 -23.69 -24.12 -25.68
CA LEU A 20 -23.60 -23.01 -24.73
C LEU A 20 -23.24 -23.50 -23.32
N ALA A 21 -23.80 -24.63 -22.88
CA ALA A 21 -23.42 -25.28 -21.63
C ALA A 21 -21.95 -25.73 -21.63
N LEU A 22 -21.48 -26.30 -22.75
CA LEU A 22 -20.09 -26.73 -22.90
C LEU A 22 -19.12 -25.54 -22.87
N ALA A 23 -19.48 -24.44 -23.55
CA ALA A 23 -18.71 -23.19 -23.51
C ALA A 23 -18.63 -22.61 -22.09
N MET A 24 -19.74 -22.61 -21.34
CA MET A 24 -19.74 -22.18 -19.93
C MET A 24 -18.86 -23.07 -19.04
N CYS A 25 -18.90 -24.39 -19.23
CA CYS A 25 -18.06 -25.32 -18.49
C CYS A 25 -16.56 -25.07 -18.78
N VAL A 26 -16.18 -24.86 -20.05
CA VAL A 26 -14.79 -24.57 -20.44
C VAL A 26 -14.32 -23.23 -19.86
N LEU A 27 -15.15 -22.19 -19.92
CA LEU A 27 -14.81 -20.90 -19.32
C LEU A 27 -14.72 -20.99 -17.78
N GLY A 28 -15.62 -21.76 -17.15
CA GLY A 28 -15.61 -22.02 -15.73
C GLY A 28 -14.34 -22.75 -15.27
N THR A 29 -13.95 -23.82 -15.96
CA THR A 29 -12.71 -24.56 -15.65
C THR A 29 -11.47 -23.72 -15.90
N ALA A 30 -11.43 -22.92 -16.97
CA ALA A 30 -10.32 -21.98 -17.21
C ALA A 30 -10.20 -20.93 -16.10
N HIS A 31 -11.33 -20.38 -15.62
CA HIS A 31 -11.34 -19.39 -14.55
C HIS A 31 -10.89 -19.98 -13.21
N VAL A 32 -11.41 -21.16 -12.86
CA VAL A 32 -11.01 -21.89 -11.66
C VAL A 32 -9.53 -22.29 -11.74
N GLY A 33 -9.06 -22.77 -12.89
CA GLY A 33 -7.65 -23.09 -13.14
C GLY A 33 -6.75 -21.87 -12.96
N GLY A 34 -7.13 -20.71 -13.50
CA GLY A 34 -6.39 -19.45 -13.30
C GLY A 34 -6.32 -19.01 -11.83
N LYS A 35 -7.43 -19.17 -11.08
CA LYS A 35 -7.46 -18.89 -9.64
C LYS A 35 -6.57 -19.84 -8.85
N ILE A 36 -6.66 -21.14 -9.12
CA ILE A 36 -5.83 -22.17 -8.49
C ILE A 36 -4.36 -21.91 -8.78
N TYR A 37 -3.99 -21.57 -10.02
CA TYR A 37 -2.62 -21.23 -10.39
C TYR A 37 -2.12 -19.98 -9.65
N SER A 38 -2.96 -18.94 -9.52
CA SER A 38 -2.59 -17.76 -8.76
C SER A 38 -2.37 -18.06 -7.27
N TRP A 39 -3.21 -18.91 -6.67
CA TRP A 39 -3.09 -19.35 -5.28
C TRP A 39 -1.91 -20.30 -5.07
N SER A 40 -1.68 -21.25 -5.98
CA SER A 40 -0.58 -22.23 -5.89
C SER A 40 0.78 -21.59 -6.15
N SER A 41 0.85 -20.54 -6.98
CA SER A 41 2.07 -19.74 -7.15
C SER A 41 2.49 -18.96 -5.88
N GLY A 42 1.64 -18.95 -4.86
CA GLY A 42 1.96 -18.45 -3.52
C GLY A 42 2.41 -19.54 -2.53
N TRP A 43 2.47 -20.81 -2.94
CA TRP A 43 2.91 -21.90 -2.07
C TRP A 43 4.44 -21.93 -1.99
N PRO A 44 5.03 -22.13 -0.80
CA PRO A 44 6.45 -21.98 -0.57
C PRO A 44 7.22 -23.18 -1.12
N MET A 45 7.47 -23.19 -2.43
CA MET A 45 8.63 -23.88 -3.01
C MET A 45 9.94 -23.11 -2.69
N GLU A 46 9.84 -21.99 -1.95
CA GLU A 46 10.90 -21.06 -1.58
C GLU A 46 11.80 -21.55 -0.45
N ALA A 47 11.60 -22.77 0.06
CA ALA A 47 12.36 -23.35 1.17
C ALA A 47 13.87 -23.51 0.89
N GLY A 48 14.33 -23.35 -0.35
CA GLY A 48 15.74 -23.38 -0.73
C GLY A 48 16.41 -22.00 -0.89
N ILE A 49 15.65 -20.90 -0.90
CA ILE A 49 16.22 -19.56 -1.13
C ILE A 49 16.49 -18.90 0.22
N ARG A 50 17.78 -18.69 0.52
CA ARG A 50 18.24 -17.89 1.65
C ARG A 50 17.63 -16.48 1.56
N GLN A 51 16.61 -16.23 2.37
CA GLN A 51 15.80 -14.99 2.36
C GLN A 51 16.60 -13.74 2.78
N ASP A 52 17.77 -13.94 3.38
CA ASP A 52 18.71 -12.91 3.80
C ASP A 52 19.68 -12.48 2.68
N GLN A 53 19.69 -13.17 1.52
CA GLN A 53 20.57 -12.79 0.42
C GLN A 53 20.10 -11.47 -0.22
N PRO A 54 21.04 -10.54 -0.48
CA PRO A 54 20.74 -9.32 -1.21
C PRO A 54 20.38 -9.66 -2.66
N VAL A 55 19.31 -9.05 -3.16
CA VAL A 55 18.89 -9.13 -4.55
C VAL A 55 18.96 -7.74 -5.18
N ARG A 56 19.36 -7.69 -6.45
CA ARG A 56 19.52 -6.45 -7.22
C ARG A 56 18.35 -6.29 -8.17
N PHE A 57 17.77 -5.11 -8.18
CA PHE A 57 16.67 -4.77 -9.09
C PHE A 57 16.60 -3.26 -9.30
N ALA A 58 15.78 -2.84 -10.26
CA ALA A 58 15.46 -1.43 -10.50
C ALA A 58 14.02 -1.13 -10.07
N VAL A 59 13.79 0.08 -9.53
CA VAL A 59 12.48 0.69 -9.39
C VAL A 59 12.48 1.99 -10.18
N GLY A 60 11.75 2.01 -11.30
CA GLY A 60 11.90 3.06 -12.30
C GLY A 60 13.36 3.16 -12.79
N THR A 61 13.97 4.33 -12.63
CA THR A 61 15.38 4.58 -13.01
C THR A 61 16.38 4.32 -11.88
N THR A 62 15.91 4.02 -10.66
CA THR A 62 16.77 3.88 -9.48
C THR A 62 17.06 2.40 -9.22
N ARG A 63 18.32 2.08 -8.92
CA ARG A 63 18.75 0.70 -8.63
C ARG A 63 18.88 0.48 -7.14
N PHE A 64 18.45 -0.70 -6.67
CA PHE A 64 18.48 -1.09 -5.27
C PHE A 64 19.11 -2.46 -5.09
N GLU A 65 19.81 -2.63 -3.98
CA GLU A 65 20.33 -3.91 -3.48
C GLU A 65 19.83 -4.10 -2.04
N LEU A 66 18.88 -5.02 -1.83
CA LEU A 66 18.32 -5.28 -0.50
C LEU A 66 17.98 -6.77 -0.27
N PRO A 67 17.90 -7.21 1.00
CA PRO A 67 17.51 -8.57 1.35
C PRO A 67 16.11 -8.97 0.87
N LEU A 68 15.98 -10.19 0.35
CA LEU A 68 14.72 -10.70 -0.20
C LEU A 68 13.57 -10.73 0.83
N ASN A 69 13.88 -10.94 2.13
CA ASN A 69 12.90 -10.96 3.21
C ASN A 69 12.17 -9.63 3.43
N LEU A 70 12.76 -8.51 3.00
CA LEU A 70 12.10 -7.20 3.09
C LEU A 70 10.97 -7.06 2.06
N ILE A 71 11.05 -7.77 0.93
CA ILE A 71 9.99 -7.71 -0.10
C ILE A 71 8.71 -8.36 0.44
N ALA A 72 7.61 -7.61 0.40
CA ALA A 72 6.39 -8.00 1.09
C ALA A 72 5.62 -9.14 0.41
N THR A 73 5.69 -9.26 -0.91
CA THR A 73 4.87 -10.22 -1.67
C THR A 73 5.72 -11.30 -2.35
N ALA A 74 5.23 -12.54 -2.35
CA ALA A 74 5.91 -13.67 -2.98
C ALA A 74 6.08 -13.50 -4.49
N SER A 75 5.13 -12.83 -5.16
CA SER A 75 5.25 -12.51 -6.60
C SER A 75 6.41 -11.56 -6.87
N GLN A 76 6.55 -10.49 -6.08
CA GLN A 76 7.67 -9.55 -6.20
C GLN A 76 9.00 -10.21 -5.83
N LYS A 77 9.02 -11.10 -4.82
CA LYS A 77 10.22 -11.90 -4.49
C LYS A 77 10.68 -12.75 -5.66
N ARG A 78 9.77 -13.48 -6.31
CA ARG A 78 10.08 -14.28 -7.50
C ARG A 78 10.59 -13.43 -8.65
N GLN A 79 9.99 -12.26 -8.88
CA GLN A 79 10.46 -11.33 -9.90
C GLN A 79 11.86 -10.78 -9.59
N ALA A 80 12.14 -10.44 -8.33
CA ALA A 80 13.42 -9.89 -7.88
C ALA A 80 14.60 -10.86 -8.05
N LEU A 81 14.33 -12.16 -8.16
CA LEU A 81 15.34 -13.20 -8.41
C LEU A 81 15.73 -13.32 -9.89
N GLY A 82 14.99 -12.66 -10.79
CA GLY A 82 15.34 -12.60 -12.22
C GLY A 82 16.59 -11.74 -12.46
N SER A 83 17.32 -12.03 -13.53
CA SER A 83 18.57 -11.34 -13.88
C SER A 83 18.41 -9.85 -14.22
N GLU A 84 17.21 -9.42 -14.63
CA GLU A 84 16.88 -8.03 -14.98
C GLU A 84 15.57 -7.58 -14.29
N ALA A 85 15.47 -7.83 -12.99
CA ALA A 85 14.28 -7.45 -12.24
C ALA A 85 14.07 -5.94 -12.23
N ALA A 86 12.91 -5.49 -12.72
CA ALA A 86 12.47 -4.10 -12.70
C ALA A 86 11.03 -4.00 -12.21
N PHE A 87 10.75 -2.96 -11.42
CA PHE A 87 9.45 -2.71 -10.82
C PHE A 87 9.00 -1.26 -11.08
N GLU A 88 7.72 -1.08 -11.38
CA GLU A 88 7.07 0.24 -11.28
C GLU A 88 6.66 0.54 -9.84
N THR A 89 6.29 -0.51 -9.09
CA THR A 89 5.96 -0.41 -7.67
C THR A 89 6.54 -1.62 -6.93
N LEU A 90 7.29 -1.36 -5.87
CA LEU A 90 7.84 -2.36 -4.99
C LEU A 90 7.35 -2.15 -3.56
N ARG A 91 6.83 -3.21 -2.94
CA ARG A 91 6.36 -3.18 -1.55
C ARG A 91 7.35 -3.87 -0.63
N LEU A 92 7.71 -3.19 0.45
CA LEU A 92 8.62 -3.64 1.48
C LEU A 92 7.92 -3.64 2.84
N ASN A 93 8.32 -4.57 3.72
CA ASN A 93 7.96 -4.57 5.13
C ASN A 93 9.21 -4.29 5.95
N LEU A 94 9.24 -3.13 6.61
CA LEU A 94 10.31 -2.76 7.52
C LEU A 94 9.84 -2.96 8.96
N HIS A 95 10.76 -3.38 9.82
CA HIS A 95 10.54 -3.40 11.27
C HIS A 95 11.19 -2.17 11.88
N TRP A 96 10.40 -1.34 12.56
CA TRP A 96 10.86 -0.12 13.20
C TRP A 96 10.61 -0.20 14.71
N SER A 97 11.57 0.26 15.51
CA SER A 97 11.41 0.40 16.96
C SER A 97 11.88 1.79 17.41
N SER A 98 11.12 2.39 18.32
CA SER A 98 11.47 3.68 18.94
C SER A 98 12.68 3.55 19.87
N SER A 99 12.98 2.35 20.36
CA SER A 99 14.00 2.07 21.38
C SER A 99 15.39 1.72 20.84
N ALA A 100 15.85 2.29 19.72
CA ALA A 100 17.29 2.16 19.36
C ALA A 100 18.25 2.87 20.35
N THR A 101 17.77 3.23 21.55
CA THR A 101 18.57 3.54 22.72
C THR A 101 18.48 2.36 23.70
N LYS A 102 19.62 1.72 23.96
CA LYS A 102 19.89 0.63 24.91
C LYS A 102 18.98 0.63 26.17
N ASN A 103 18.57 -0.59 26.54
CA ASN A 103 18.21 -1.04 27.90
C ASN A 103 16.80 -0.66 28.40
N SER A 104 15.78 -1.45 28.07
CA SER A 104 14.56 -1.56 28.89
C SER A 104 14.35 -3.02 29.28
N ASP A 105 14.78 -3.34 30.50
CA ASP A 105 14.68 -4.66 31.15
C ASP A 105 13.24 -5.01 31.61
N THR A 106 12.23 -4.31 31.09
CA THR A 106 10.82 -4.50 31.48
C THR A 106 9.87 -4.26 30.31
N GLY A 107 9.42 -5.34 29.68
CA GLY A 107 8.28 -5.36 28.75
C GLY A 107 8.66 -5.20 27.29
N TRP A 108 8.42 -6.26 26.52
CA TRP A 108 8.63 -6.40 25.08
C TRP A 108 8.18 -5.17 24.28
N ASP A 109 9.13 -4.34 23.83
CA ASP A 109 8.88 -3.29 22.84
C ASP A 109 8.77 -3.97 21.47
N THR A 110 7.55 -4.40 21.13
CA THR A 110 7.33 -5.11 19.86
C THR A 110 7.58 -4.14 18.69
N PRO A 111 8.49 -4.46 17.75
CA PRO A 111 8.79 -3.57 16.64
C PRO A 111 7.52 -3.37 15.79
N ALA A 112 7.25 -2.12 15.46
CA ALA A 112 6.16 -1.76 14.55
C ALA A 112 6.53 -2.18 13.13
N THR A 113 5.62 -2.89 12.46
CA THR A 113 5.78 -3.17 11.03
C THR A 113 5.32 -1.97 10.21
N ILE A 114 6.25 -1.37 9.48
CA ILE A 114 6.02 -0.26 8.57
C ILE A 114 6.00 -0.81 7.15
N GLN A 115 4.86 -0.67 6.48
CA GLN A 115 4.76 -1.00 5.06
C GLN A 115 5.27 0.18 4.25
N VAL A 116 6.22 -0.08 3.36
CA VAL A 116 6.84 0.90 2.47
C VAL A 116 6.58 0.50 1.02
N ASP A 117 6.07 1.43 0.22
CA ASP A 117 5.89 1.30 -1.21
C ASP A 117 6.85 2.27 -1.92
N LEU A 118 7.77 1.74 -2.73
CA LEU A 118 8.60 2.50 -3.66
C LEU A 118 7.88 2.53 -5.00
N GLU A 119 7.49 3.70 -5.48
CA GLU A 119 6.68 3.87 -6.69
C GLU A 119 7.35 4.83 -7.67
N SER A 120 7.59 4.38 -8.90
CA SER A 120 8.03 5.23 -10.00
C SER A 120 6.82 6.00 -10.56
N ASN A 121 6.69 7.26 -10.16
CA ASN A 121 5.57 8.11 -10.58
C ASN A 121 5.97 9.59 -10.67
N PRO A 122 6.65 10.00 -11.76
CA PRO A 122 7.15 11.37 -11.92
C PRO A 122 6.06 12.45 -12.05
N GLY A 123 4.79 12.07 -12.23
CA GLY A 123 3.68 13.00 -12.45
C GLY A 123 2.75 13.20 -11.25
N ARG A 124 2.96 12.52 -10.12
CA ARG A 124 2.05 12.61 -8.98
C ARG A 124 2.28 13.91 -8.20
N GLU A 125 1.19 14.62 -7.92
CA GLU A 125 1.22 15.79 -7.05
C GLU A 125 1.35 15.38 -5.56
N SER A 126 2.26 16.05 -4.84
CA SER A 126 2.51 15.76 -3.42
C SER A 126 1.33 16.16 -2.52
N LEU A 127 1.19 15.47 -1.37
CA LEU A 127 0.21 15.85 -0.35
C LEU A 127 0.41 17.29 0.14
N ARG A 128 1.66 17.76 0.16
CA ARG A 128 1.99 19.11 0.58
C ARG A 128 1.50 20.16 -0.42
N ALA A 129 1.69 19.92 -1.72
CA ALA A 129 1.17 20.80 -2.76
C ALA A 129 -0.36 20.95 -2.67
N ARG A 130 -1.05 19.88 -2.25
CA ARG A 130 -2.51 19.86 -2.04
C ARG A 130 -2.99 20.49 -0.72
N LEU A 131 -2.08 20.87 0.19
CA LEU A 131 -2.43 21.37 1.53
C LEU A 131 -3.29 22.64 1.48
N ASP A 132 -2.76 23.70 0.89
CA ASP A 132 -3.44 24.99 0.80
C ASP A 132 -4.61 24.99 -0.20
N PRO A 133 -4.47 24.48 -1.45
CA PRO A 133 -5.56 24.54 -2.41
C PRO A 133 -6.69 23.55 -2.14
N PHE A 134 -6.50 22.52 -1.30
CA PHE A 134 -7.56 21.53 -1.12
C PHE A 134 -7.87 21.29 0.35
N TYR A 135 -6.87 20.86 1.13
CA TYR A 135 -7.13 20.37 2.48
C TYR A 135 -7.57 21.46 3.45
N ARG A 136 -6.96 22.66 3.41
CA ARG A 136 -7.38 23.78 4.28
C ARG A 136 -8.80 24.24 4.01
N ARG A 137 -9.23 24.26 2.74
CA ARG A 137 -10.60 24.65 2.36
C ARG A 137 -11.65 23.62 2.80
N LEU A 138 -11.29 22.35 2.85
CA LEU A 138 -12.17 21.27 3.29
C LEU A 138 -12.17 21.04 4.80
N ALA A 139 -11.21 21.61 5.53
CA ALA A 139 -11.06 21.42 6.97
C ALA A 139 -12.23 22.06 7.74
N ARG A 140 -13.19 21.23 8.17
CA ARG A 140 -14.33 21.70 8.96
C ARG A 140 -13.89 21.87 10.41
N GLY A 141 -13.86 23.10 10.90
CA GLY A 141 -13.45 23.42 12.28
C GLY A 141 -12.01 23.92 12.43
N GLY A 142 -11.32 24.20 11.31
CA GLY A 142 -10.00 24.82 11.32
C GLY A 142 -8.86 23.87 11.73
N GLU A 143 -7.72 24.46 12.09
CA GLU A 143 -6.51 23.72 12.42
C GLU A 143 -6.43 23.42 13.92
N MET A 144 -6.29 22.14 14.26
CA MET A 144 -6.09 21.68 15.63
C MET A 144 -4.61 21.47 15.93
N LYS A 145 -4.24 21.55 17.22
CA LYS A 145 -2.90 21.16 17.67
C LYS A 145 -2.77 19.64 17.66
N GLY A 146 -1.70 19.14 17.06
CA GLY A 146 -1.29 17.73 17.06
C GLY A 146 -0.06 17.49 17.95
N PRO A 147 0.39 16.23 18.05
CA PRO A 147 1.57 15.88 18.84
C PRO A 147 2.85 16.47 18.23
N SER A 148 3.86 16.71 19.07
CA SER A 148 5.23 17.05 18.64
C SER A 148 5.35 18.24 17.68
N GLY A 149 4.46 19.22 17.81
CA GLY A 149 4.44 20.46 17.01
C GLY A 149 3.62 20.38 15.71
N LEU A 150 3.01 19.23 15.43
CA LEU A 150 2.18 19.05 14.23
C LEU A 150 0.85 19.81 14.34
N LYS A 151 0.27 20.12 13.19
CA LYS A 151 -1.10 20.63 13.03
C LYS A 151 -1.98 19.54 12.40
N VAL A 152 -3.26 19.54 12.77
CA VAL A 152 -4.23 18.55 12.30
C VAL A 152 -5.42 19.26 11.66
N LEU A 153 -5.72 18.90 10.41
CA LEU A 153 -6.94 19.28 9.70
C LEU A 153 -7.89 18.09 9.68
N LYS A 154 -9.13 18.29 10.13
CA LYS A 154 -10.18 17.26 10.02
C LYS A 154 -11.01 17.51 8.76
N LEU A 155 -11.01 16.54 7.85
CA LEU A 155 -11.71 16.65 6.56
C LEU A 155 -13.14 16.10 6.61
N SER A 156 -13.42 15.14 7.49
CA SER A 156 -14.72 14.46 7.52
C SER A 156 -15.82 15.29 8.18
N ALA A 157 -17.04 15.13 7.68
CA ALA A 157 -18.25 15.66 8.30
C ALA A 157 -18.51 15.00 9.66
N ARG A 158 -19.19 15.71 10.56
CA ARG A 158 -19.65 15.17 11.85
C ARG A 158 -20.60 13.99 11.58
N GLY A 159 -20.30 12.81 12.12
CA GLY A 159 -21.09 11.58 11.93
C GLY A 159 -20.69 10.69 10.75
N ALA A 160 -19.60 11.01 10.02
CA ALA A 160 -19.11 10.15 8.94
C ALA A 160 -18.57 8.80 9.49
N PRO A 161 -18.76 7.69 8.74
CA PRO A 161 -18.30 6.35 9.15
C PRO A 161 -16.78 6.22 9.23
N ALA A 162 -16.04 7.10 8.56
CA ALA A 162 -14.60 7.21 8.67
C ALA A 162 -14.18 8.67 8.83
N THR A 163 -13.13 8.90 9.62
CA THR A 163 -12.56 10.25 9.81
C THR A 163 -11.22 10.36 9.12
N ASP A 164 -11.14 11.24 8.13
CA ASP A 164 -9.91 11.63 7.47
C ASP A 164 -9.28 12.83 8.17
N LEU A 165 -8.01 12.69 8.51
CA LEU A 165 -7.17 13.71 9.14
C LEU A 165 -5.96 13.98 8.24
N ILE A 166 -5.61 15.25 8.06
CA ILE A 166 -4.31 15.66 7.50
C ILE A 166 -3.47 16.18 8.65
N VAL A 167 -2.36 15.52 8.90
CA VAL A 167 -1.40 15.90 9.93
C VAL A 167 -0.16 16.45 9.24
N TYR A 168 0.30 17.63 9.62
CA TYR A 168 1.43 18.27 8.94
C TYR A 168 2.27 19.14 9.88
N ASP A 169 3.56 19.29 9.56
CA ASP A 169 4.45 20.23 10.22
C ASP A 169 4.26 21.64 9.62
N PRO A 170 3.85 22.63 10.41
CA PRO A 170 3.67 24.00 9.93
C PRO A 170 4.99 24.76 9.76
N THR A 171 6.09 24.28 10.36
CA THR A 171 7.35 25.04 10.46
C THR A 171 8.24 24.88 9.24
N VAL A 172 8.10 23.80 8.48
CA VAL A 172 8.91 23.48 7.31
C VAL A 172 8.02 23.42 6.06
N GLN A 173 8.37 24.18 5.02
CA GLN A 173 7.54 24.32 3.82
C GLN A 173 7.29 22.98 3.10
N ASN A 174 8.30 22.10 3.04
CA ASN A 174 8.21 20.72 2.54
C ASN A 174 8.37 19.70 3.68
N GLY A 175 7.89 20.08 4.87
CA GLY A 175 8.01 19.28 6.07
C GLY A 175 7.15 18.02 6.08
N PHE A 176 7.04 17.44 7.26
CA PHE A 176 6.21 16.27 7.47
C PHE A 176 4.75 16.56 7.11
N ILE A 177 4.14 15.65 6.37
CA ILE A 177 2.72 15.63 6.07
C ILE A 177 2.28 14.19 5.85
N ALA A 178 1.17 13.82 6.50
CA ALA A 178 0.57 12.51 6.41
C ALA A 178 -0.96 12.62 6.40
N ARG A 179 -1.62 11.70 5.71
CA ARG A 179 -3.07 11.49 5.79
C ARG A 179 -3.35 10.32 6.71
N CYS A 180 -4.06 10.55 7.80
CA CYS A 180 -4.49 9.50 8.71
C CYS A 180 -5.97 9.22 8.54
N ARG A 181 -6.33 7.94 8.38
CA ARG A 181 -7.71 7.50 8.28
C ARG A 181 -8.06 6.69 9.51
N LYS A 182 -9.02 7.19 10.28
CA LYS A 182 -9.58 6.51 11.46
C LYS A 182 -10.85 5.79 11.06
N ASP A 183 -10.86 4.47 11.28
CA ASP A 183 -12.06 3.65 11.16
C ASP A 183 -12.92 3.83 12.42
N SER A 184 -14.24 3.90 12.26
CA SER A 184 -15.18 3.99 13.37
C SER A 184 -15.29 2.70 14.19
N THR A 185 -14.98 1.55 13.59
CA THR A 185 -15.16 0.23 14.21
C THR A 185 -13.95 -0.24 15.01
N SER A 186 -12.73 -0.07 14.49
CA SER A 186 -11.52 -0.55 15.15
C SER A 186 -10.91 0.47 16.14
N GLY A 187 -11.27 1.75 16.00
CA GLY A 187 -10.65 2.85 16.75
C GLY A 187 -9.19 3.14 16.38
N LYS A 188 -8.54 2.25 15.61
CA LYS A 188 -7.19 2.42 15.08
C LYS A 188 -7.21 3.33 13.86
N ALA A 189 -6.14 4.09 13.68
CA ALA A 189 -5.99 4.97 12.54
C ALA A 189 -4.65 4.70 11.84
N GLY A 190 -4.72 4.33 10.56
CA GLY A 190 -3.55 4.20 9.70
C GLY A 190 -3.20 5.55 9.10
N CYS A 191 -1.95 5.97 9.26
CA CYS A 191 -1.39 7.14 8.63
C CYS A 191 -0.58 6.75 7.40
N HIS A 192 -0.72 7.52 6.33
CA HIS A 192 0.02 7.35 5.08
C HIS A 192 0.79 8.62 4.76
N ARG A 193 2.05 8.48 4.42
CA ARG A 193 2.93 9.55 3.98
C ARG A 193 3.57 9.17 2.65
N ALA A 194 3.81 10.18 1.82
CA ALA A 194 4.50 10.07 0.55
C ALA A 194 5.55 11.17 0.48
N ILE A 195 6.76 10.80 0.06
CA ILE A 195 7.92 11.68 -0.06
C ILE A 195 8.51 11.48 -1.45
N VAL A 196 8.91 12.56 -2.11
CA VAL A 196 9.73 12.47 -3.32
C VAL A 196 11.13 12.06 -2.88
N PHE A 197 11.55 10.86 -3.24
CA PHE A 197 12.80 10.26 -2.77
C PHE A 197 13.95 10.48 -3.76
N ALA A 198 13.68 10.27 -5.05
CA ALA A 198 14.61 10.57 -6.15
C ALA A 198 13.83 11.10 -7.36
N SER A 199 14.53 11.48 -8.43
CA SER A 199 13.90 11.97 -9.66
C SER A 199 12.92 10.93 -10.22
N GLY A 200 11.62 11.20 -10.07
CA GLY A 200 10.55 10.31 -10.52
C GLY A 200 10.21 9.14 -9.59
N LEU A 201 10.86 9.02 -8.43
CA LEU A 201 10.64 7.95 -7.46
C LEU A 201 10.04 8.50 -6.16
N GLU A 202 8.88 7.97 -5.78
CA GLU A 202 8.22 8.27 -4.51
C GLU A 202 8.43 7.16 -3.49
N LEU A 203 8.78 7.56 -2.28
CA LEU A 203 8.79 6.73 -1.09
C LEU A 203 7.49 6.94 -0.32
N ARG A 204 6.64 5.92 -0.30
CA ARG A 204 5.35 5.94 0.39
C ARG A 204 5.41 4.99 1.56
N TYR A 205 4.92 5.37 2.72
CA TYR A 205 4.88 4.46 3.85
C TYR A 205 3.64 4.65 4.71
N SER A 206 3.24 3.57 5.38
CA SER A 206 2.10 3.56 6.28
C SER A 206 2.47 3.08 7.67
N PHE A 207 1.90 3.74 8.68
CA PHE A 207 2.21 3.52 10.09
C PHE A 207 0.99 3.80 10.96
N ASP A 208 0.97 3.29 12.20
CA ASP A 208 -0.13 3.56 13.14
C ASP A 208 -0.06 4.99 13.68
N GLN A 209 -1.22 5.63 13.86
CA GLN A 209 -1.31 7.01 14.36
C GLN A 209 -0.61 7.20 15.72
N SER A 210 -0.49 6.16 16.54
CA SER A 210 0.25 6.18 17.81
C SER A 210 1.73 6.56 17.67
N LEU A 211 2.33 6.40 16.48
CA LEU A 211 3.73 6.78 16.22
C LEU A 211 3.91 8.25 15.82
N LEU A 212 2.82 9.03 15.71
CA LEU A 212 2.91 10.47 15.40
C LEU A 212 3.75 11.29 16.39
N PRO A 213 3.83 11.01 17.71
CA PRO A 213 4.74 11.72 18.60
C PRO A 213 6.22 11.61 18.19
N ASP A 214 6.62 10.45 17.64
CA ASP A 214 7.98 10.14 17.24
C ASP A 214 8.23 10.35 15.72
N TRP A 215 7.36 11.11 15.07
CA TRP A 215 7.35 11.24 13.61
C TRP A 215 8.70 11.65 13.01
N ARG A 216 9.48 12.51 13.67
CA ARG A 216 10.78 12.98 13.18
C ARG A 216 11.77 11.84 13.05
N ARG A 217 11.80 10.99 14.07
CA ARG A 217 12.68 9.83 14.13
C ARG A 217 12.21 8.77 13.14
N LEU A 218 10.91 8.48 13.12
CA LEU A 218 10.31 7.55 12.16
C LEU A 218 10.63 7.96 10.70
N ASP A 219 10.39 9.22 10.34
CA ASP A 219 10.65 9.74 8.98
C ASP A 219 12.13 9.63 8.62
N GLY A 220 13.03 10.04 9.53
CA GLY A 220 14.47 9.96 9.33
C GLY A 220 14.98 8.53 9.20
N ASP A 221 14.55 7.61 10.07
CA ASP A 221 14.99 6.21 10.08
C ASP A 221 14.53 5.48 8.81
N ILE A 222 13.29 5.72 8.35
CA ILE A 222 12.78 5.12 7.11
C ILE A 222 13.57 5.62 5.89
N VAL A 223 13.77 6.94 5.78
CA VAL A 223 14.53 7.52 4.66
C VAL A 223 15.96 7.00 4.66
N ALA A 224 16.63 7.00 5.83
CA ALA A 224 17.99 6.48 5.97
C ALA A 224 18.08 4.98 5.63
N SER A 225 17.10 4.18 6.06
CA SER A 225 17.07 2.75 5.75
C SER A 225 16.96 2.49 4.26
N ILE A 226 16.06 3.18 3.54
CA ILE A 226 15.89 3.00 2.10
C ILE A 226 17.09 3.53 1.32
N GLU A 227 17.65 4.66 1.74
CA GLU A 227 18.87 5.23 1.14
C GLU A 227 20.05 4.28 1.25
N GLY A 228 20.18 3.57 2.38
CA GLY A 228 21.22 2.56 2.57
C GLY A 228 21.17 1.38 1.60
N TYR A 229 20.03 1.13 0.96
CA TYR A 229 19.86 0.08 -0.06
C TYR A 229 20.03 0.59 -1.49
N ARG A 230 20.20 1.90 -1.69
CA ARG A 230 20.32 2.48 -3.02
C ARG A 230 21.72 2.22 -3.57
N MET A 231 21.78 1.70 -4.79
CA MET A 231 23.04 1.57 -5.52
C MET A 231 23.39 2.89 -6.21
N GLN A 232 24.67 3.26 -6.19
CA GLN A 232 25.21 4.43 -6.89
C GLN A 232 25.33 4.17 -8.40
#